data_AF-A0A0F9UEL1-F1
#
_entry.id   AF-A0A0F9UEL1-F1
#
_cell.length_a   1.000
_cell.length_b   1.000
_cell.length_c   1.000
_cell.angle_alpha   90.00
_cell.angle_beta   90.00
_cell.angle_gamma   90.00
#
_symmetry.space_group_name_H-M   'P 1'
#
loop_
_entity.id
_entity.type
_entity.pdbx_description
1 polymer ?
#
loop_
_entity_poly.entity_id
_entity_poly.type
_entity_poly.pdbx_seq_one_letter_code
_entity_poly.pdbx_strand_id
1 'polypeptide(L)'
;MKLKQKMKNTGRNSRIAYLMTLLTLGYLLMTSVKGAYFQTSESSYSLVQNIHIMMGWAITHSYFFPINLIWNNIPAIPFDGQNLFLFFKIIAPPIAVLFVCALFIVEHRLLKEKFQDLRHEIKREIALRDMRKDAGIESIPESATVDVIISNATTKDPSWHDTWWGRVGIGVTVAIVVAAIGIK
;
A
#
# COMPACT_ATOMS: atom_id res chain seq x y z
N MET A 1 -9.93 -2.79 -21.68
CA MET A 1 -10.78 -1.94 -20.80
C MET A 1 -10.53 -0.48 -21.12
N LYS A 2 -11.52 0.42 -21.00
CA LYS A 2 -11.30 1.88 -21.19
C LYS A 2 -10.30 2.41 -20.16
N LEU A 3 -9.36 3.26 -20.57
CA LEU A 3 -8.30 3.80 -19.70
C LEU A 3 -8.87 4.48 -18.44
N LYS A 4 -9.89 5.32 -18.61
CA LYS A 4 -10.58 6.02 -17.51
C LYS A 4 -11.20 5.06 -16.49
N GLN A 5 -11.75 3.93 -16.95
CA GLN A 5 -12.34 2.92 -16.08
C GLN A 5 -11.25 2.13 -15.33
N LYS A 6 -10.11 1.84 -15.98
CA LYS A 6 -8.93 1.24 -15.32
C LYS A 6 -8.39 2.15 -14.24
N MET A 7 -8.24 3.43 -14.53
CA MET A 7 -7.79 4.42 -13.55
C MET A 7 -8.71 4.52 -12.33
N LYS A 8 -10.03 4.47 -12.51
CA LYS A 8 -11.01 4.49 -11.40
C LYS A 8 -10.86 3.25 -10.51
N ASN A 9 -10.74 2.07 -11.11
CA ASN A 9 -10.61 0.81 -10.36
C ASN A 9 -9.28 0.73 -9.62
N THR A 10 -8.15 0.99 -10.30
CA THR A 10 -6.82 0.98 -9.67
C THR A 10 -6.69 2.07 -8.60
N GLY A 11 -7.33 3.23 -8.79
CA GLY A 11 -7.37 4.30 -7.78
C GLY A 11 -8.13 3.91 -6.51
N ARG A 12 -9.26 3.20 -6.63
CA ARG A 12 -9.96 2.64 -5.47
C ARG A 12 -9.10 1.62 -4.73
N ASN A 13 -8.46 0.71 -5.46
CA ASN A 13 -7.59 -0.32 -4.89
C ASN A 13 -6.37 0.30 -4.19
N SER A 14 -5.77 1.34 -4.76
CA SER A 14 -4.66 2.07 -4.13
C SER A 14 -5.09 2.77 -2.83
N ARG A 15 -6.28 3.38 -2.76
CA ARG A 15 -6.80 3.96 -1.51
C ARG A 15 -7.00 2.90 -0.43
N ILE A 16 -7.54 1.73 -0.80
CA ILE A 16 -7.66 0.59 0.13
C ILE A 16 -6.27 0.13 0.57
N ALA A 17 -5.30 0.02 -0.34
CA ALA A 17 -3.92 -0.35 -0.02
C ALA A 17 -3.24 0.64 0.94
N TYR A 18 -3.48 1.96 0.80
CA TYR A 18 -3.01 2.97 1.75
C TYR A 18 -3.62 2.78 3.14
N LEU A 19 -4.94 2.53 3.21
CA LEU A 19 -5.62 2.28 4.48
C LEU A 19 -5.10 1.01 5.15
N MET A 20 -4.97 -0.09 4.39
CA MET A 20 -4.42 -1.35 4.90
C MET A 20 -2.97 -1.20 5.35
N THR A 21 -2.16 -0.42 4.62
CA THR A 21 -0.79 -0.09 5.02
C THR A 21 -0.77 0.63 6.36
N LEU A 22 -1.61 1.65 6.54
CA LEU A 22 -1.70 2.39 7.80
C LEU A 22 -2.13 1.50 8.96
N LEU A 23 -3.15 0.66 8.78
CA LEU A 23 -3.58 -0.32 9.80
C LEU A 23 -2.46 -1.31 10.14
N THR A 24 -1.73 -1.80 9.15
CA THR A 24 -0.63 -2.75 9.33
C THR A 24 0.55 -2.12 10.08
N LEU A 25 0.87 -0.85 9.79
CA LEU A 25 1.87 -0.10 10.53
C LEU A 25 1.43 0.14 11.99
N GLY A 26 0.16 0.48 12.20
CA GLY A 26 -0.42 0.60 13.54
C GLY A 26 -0.30 -0.71 14.32
N TYR A 27 -0.64 -1.83 13.69
CA TYR A 27 -0.48 -3.17 14.27
C TYR A 27 0.98 -3.44 14.66
N LEU A 28 1.94 -3.25 13.75
CA LEU A 28 3.37 -3.46 14.01
C LEU A 28 3.89 -2.60 15.15
N LEU A 29 3.44 -1.34 15.22
CA LEU A 29 3.80 -0.43 16.30
C LEU A 29 3.27 -0.98 17.63
N MET A 30 1.99 -1.35 17.71
CA MET A 30 1.41 -1.90 18.94
C MET A 30 2.10 -3.19 19.38
N THR A 31 2.38 -4.12 18.46
CA THR A 31 3.10 -5.37 18.80
C THR A 31 4.52 -5.11 19.28
N SER A 32 5.19 -4.10 18.72
CA SER A 32 6.54 -3.70 19.12
C SER A 32 6.56 -3.05 20.51
N VAL A 33 5.62 -2.14 20.77
CA VAL A 33 5.43 -1.50 22.09
C VAL A 33 5.11 -2.55 23.15
N LYS A 34 4.22 -3.51 22.84
CA LYS A 34 3.90 -4.62 23.74
C LYS A 34 5.12 -5.48 24.05
N GLY A 35 5.88 -5.85 23.01
CA GLY A 35 7.13 -6.61 23.16
C GLY A 35 8.16 -5.89 24.03
N ALA A 36 8.39 -4.61 23.76
CA ALA A 36 9.33 -3.80 24.52
C ALA A 36 8.89 -3.66 25.99
N TYR A 37 7.60 -3.47 26.26
CA TYR A 37 7.09 -3.38 27.62
C TYR A 37 7.39 -4.63 28.46
N PHE A 38 7.12 -5.82 27.90
CA PHE A 38 7.38 -7.09 28.61
C PHE A 38 8.87 -7.37 28.80
N GLN A 39 9.72 -6.99 27.85
CA GLN A 39 11.13 -7.29 27.94
C GLN A 39 11.92 -6.32 28.84
N THR A 40 11.35 -5.15 29.08
CA THR A 40 11.98 -4.11 29.91
C THR A 40 11.56 -4.19 31.38
N SER A 41 10.63 -5.08 31.76
CA SER A 41 10.08 -5.15 33.13
C SER A 41 11.07 -5.62 34.19
N GLU A 42 12.05 -6.46 33.84
CA GLU A 42 13.00 -7.06 34.79
C GLU A 42 14.36 -6.37 34.81
N SER A 43 14.55 -5.31 34.01
CA SER A 43 15.86 -4.67 33.87
C SER A 43 16.19 -3.76 35.06
N SER A 44 17.40 -3.91 35.60
CA SER A 44 17.98 -3.04 36.63
C SER A 44 18.59 -1.74 36.09
N TYR A 45 18.73 -1.60 34.76
CA TYR A 45 19.29 -0.41 34.14
C TYR A 45 18.27 0.73 34.04
N SER A 46 18.65 1.93 34.50
CA SER A 46 17.78 3.12 34.54
C SER A 46 17.23 3.54 33.18
N LEU A 47 18.04 3.46 32.12
CA LEU A 47 17.60 3.74 30.75
C LEU A 47 16.48 2.79 30.30
N VAL A 48 16.60 1.51 30.64
CA VAL A 48 15.63 0.48 30.25
C VAL A 48 14.34 0.62 31.06
N GLN A 49 14.43 1.01 32.33
CA GLN A 49 13.26 1.36 33.15
C GLN A 49 12.52 2.58 32.61
N ASN A 50 13.23 3.61 32.15
CA ASN A 50 12.58 4.76 31.50
C ASN A 50 11.82 4.35 30.24
N ILE A 51 12.36 3.41 29.45
CA ILE A 51 11.67 2.82 28.30
C ILE A 51 10.43 2.06 28.77
N HIS A 52 10.53 1.24 29.82
CA HIS A 52 9.39 0.51 30.39
C HIS A 52 8.25 1.46 30.79
N ILE A 53 8.57 2.54 31.51
CA ILE A 53 7.60 3.56 31.94
C ILE A 53 6.96 4.23 30.72
N MET A 54 7.76 4.60 29.71
CA MET A 54 7.26 5.22 28.49
C MET A 54 6.32 4.28 27.72
N MET A 55 6.68 2.99 27.60
CA MET A 55 5.83 1.99 26.93
C MET A 55 4.54 1.74 27.72
N GLY A 56 4.61 1.67 29.05
CA GLY A 56 3.44 1.53 29.93
C GLY A 56 2.50 2.72 29.83
N TRP A 57 3.03 3.94 29.75
CA TRP A 57 2.25 5.15 29.50
C TRP A 57 1.56 5.09 28.12
N ALA A 58 2.29 4.69 27.08
CA ALA A 58 1.73 4.57 25.73
C ALA A 58 0.61 3.54 25.64
N ILE A 59 0.76 2.39 26.31
CA ILE A 59 -0.28 1.36 26.41
C ILE A 59 -1.50 1.94 27.13
N THR A 60 -1.30 2.50 28.32
CA THR A 60 -2.40 3.03 29.15
C THR A 60 -3.18 4.13 28.43
N HIS A 61 -2.48 5.04 27.74
CA HIS A 61 -3.10 6.15 27.02
C HIS A 61 -3.86 5.69 25.77
N SER A 62 -3.39 4.63 25.10
CA SER A 62 -4.07 4.03 23.94
C SER A 62 -5.10 2.96 24.32
N TYR A 63 -5.28 2.68 25.62
CA TYR A 63 -6.20 1.67 26.13
C TYR A 63 -7.63 2.22 26.30
N PHE A 64 -8.25 2.64 25.21
CA PHE A 64 -9.65 3.05 25.18
C PHE A 64 -10.47 2.12 24.26
N PHE A 65 -11.79 2.06 24.44
CA PHE A 65 -12.66 1.27 23.57
C PHE A 65 -12.73 1.89 22.16
N PRO A 66 -12.51 1.13 21.05
CA PRO A 66 -12.38 -0.33 20.95
C PRO A 66 -10.93 -0.87 20.86
N ILE A 67 -9.92 -0.02 21.02
CA ILE A 67 -8.50 -0.38 20.91
C ILE A 67 -8.04 -1.33 22.02
N ASN A 68 -8.69 -1.28 23.19
CA ASN A 68 -8.45 -2.23 24.29
C ASN A 68 -8.60 -3.71 23.86
N LEU A 69 -9.58 -4.03 23.01
CA LEU A 69 -9.78 -5.37 22.46
C LEU A 69 -8.61 -5.81 21.59
N ILE A 70 -8.02 -4.87 20.85
CA ILE A 70 -6.84 -5.11 20.03
C ILE A 70 -5.68 -5.42 20.98
N TRP A 71 -5.34 -4.52 21.92
CA TRP A 71 -4.25 -4.70 22.89
C TRP A 71 -4.24 -6.06 23.60
N ASN A 72 -5.41 -6.58 23.97
CA ASN A 72 -5.52 -7.89 24.62
C ASN A 72 -5.17 -9.07 23.71
N ASN A 73 -5.51 -8.98 22.43
CA ASN A 73 -5.37 -10.07 21.46
C ASN A 73 -4.06 -10.04 20.65
N ILE A 74 -3.37 -8.88 20.56
CA ILE A 74 -2.10 -8.80 19.81
C ILE A 74 -0.98 -9.56 20.53
N PRO A 75 -0.21 -10.40 19.83
CA PRO A 75 0.98 -11.01 20.41
C PRO A 75 2.06 -9.96 20.68
N ALA A 76 2.86 -10.19 21.73
CA ALA A 76 4.05 -9.40 21.99
C ALA A 76 5.21 -9.93 21.14
N ILE A 77 5.97 -9.04 20.50
CA ILE A 77 7.18 -9.44 19.77
C ILE A 77 8.25 -9.86 20.79
N PRO A 78 8.78 -11.10 20.74
CA PRO A 78 9.93 -11.47 21.56
C PRO A 78 11.20 -10.87 20.94
N PHE A 79 11.92 -10.00 21.65
CA PHE A 79 13.26 -9.57 21.22
C PHE A 79 14.37 -10.43 21.82
N ASP A 80 14.02 -11.45 22.61
CA ASP A 80 14.98 -12.46 23.05
C ASP A 80 15.39 -13.32 21.85
N GLY A 81 16.67 -13.23 21.46
CA GLY A 81 17.25 -13.91 20.31
C GLY A 81 17.16 -15.45 20.35
N GLN A 82 16.61 -16.03 21.42
CA GLN A 82 16.39 -17.47 21.58
C GLN A 82 15.20 -17.98 20.75
N ASN A 83 14.21 -17.14 20.42
CA ASN A 83 12.98 -17.55 19.73
C ASN A 83 12.75 -16.80 18.41
N LEU A 84 13.74 -16.85 17.52
CA LEU A 84 13.68 -16.23 16.19
C LEU A 84 12.44 -16.67 15.38
N PHE A 85 12.02 -17.94 15.51
CA PHE A 85 10.83 -18.44 14.81
C PHE A 85 9.55 -17.71 15.22
N LEU A 86 9.39 -17.40 16.51
CA LEU A 86 8.21 -16.72 17.03
C LEU A 86 8.22 -15.22 16.64
N PHE A 87 9.39 -14.61 16.59
CA PHE A 87 9.60 -13.27 16.01
C PHE A 87 9.16 -13.23 14.54
N PHE A 88 9.64 -14.17 13.71
CA PHE A 88 9.27 -14.26 12.30
C PHE A 88 7.76 -14.49 12.11
N LYS A 89 7.14 -15.33 12.95
CA LYS A 89 5.69 -15.60 12.92
C LYS A 89 4.86 -14.33 13.08
N ILE A 90 5.28 -13.40 13.95
CA ILE A 90 4.54 -12.17 14.22
C ILE A 90 4.76 -11.12 13.12
N ILE A 91 5.97 -11.05 12.57
CA ILE A 91 6.39 -9.98 11.65
C ILE A 91 6.15 -10.31 10.17
N ALA A 92 6.27 -11.58 9.78
CA ALA A 92 6.14 -11.97 8.39
C ALA A 92 4.77 -11.62 7.78
N PRO A 93 3.61 -11.84 8.45
CA PRO A 93 2.31 -11.50 7.87
C PRO A 93 2.10 -10.00 7.62
N PRO A 94 2.42 -9.10 8.57
CA PRO A 94 2.41 -7.65 8.32
C PRO A 94 3.30 -7.23 7.15
N ILE A 95 4.54 -7.74 7.07
CA ILE A 95 5.47 -7.41 5.98
C ILE A 95 4.91 -7.86 4.62
N ALA A 96 4.37 -9.07 4.55
CA ALA A 96 3.70 -9.61 3.38
C ALA A 96 2.56 -8.70 2.89
N VAL A 97 1.72 -8.21 3.82
CA VAL A 97 0.63 -7.28 3.51
C VAL A 97 1.17 -5.94 2.99
N LEU A 98 2.21 -5.39 3.62
CA LEU A 98 2.85 -4.14 3.18
C LEU A 98 3.43 -4.26 1.77
N PHE A 99 4.09 -5.38 1.46
CA PHE A 99 4.64 -5.64 0.14
C PHE A 99 3.54 -5.65 -0.94
N VAL A 100 2.45 -6.38 -0.72
CA VAL A 100 1.32 -6.42 -1.66
C VAL A 100 0.66 -5.06 -1.81
N CYS A 101 0.47 -4.32 -0.71
CA CYS A 101 -0.09 -2.97 -0.74
C CYS A 101 0.78 -2.01 -1.55
N ALA A 102 2.11 -2.09 -1.41
CA ALA A 102 3.05 -1.28 -2.17
C ALA A 102 2.91 -1.49 -3.68
N LEU A 103 2.72 -2.73 -4.14
CA LEU A 103 2.51 -3.03 -5.56
C LEU A 103 1.26 -2.36 -6.13
N PHE A 104 0.14 -2.36 -5.39
CA PHE A 104 -1.07 -1.64 -5.81
C PHE A 104 -0.89 -0.11 -5.86
N ILE A 105 -0.11 0.45 -4.94
CA ILE A 105 0.19 1.88 -4.92
C ILE A 105 1.07 2.27 -6.12
N VAL A 106 2.10 1.49 -6.41
CA VAL A 106 3.01 1.71 -7.53
C VAL A 106 2.26 1.59 -8.86
N GLU A 107 1.41 0.56 -9.03
CA GLU A 107 0.59 0.40 -10.23
C GLU A 107 -0.29 1.64 -10.47
N HIS A 108 -0.92 2.18 -9.42
CA HIS A 108 -1.75 3.37 -9.57
C HIS A 108 -0.94 4.61 -9.98
N ARG A 109 0.25 4.79 -9.40
CA ARG A 109 1.16 5.89 -9.76
C ARG A 109 1.57 5.82 -11.22
N LEU A 110 2.04 4.67 -11.68
CA LEU A 110 2.45 4.46 -13.08
C LEU A 110 1.28 4.70 -14.05
N LEU A 111 0.08 4.25 -13.71
CA LEU A 111 -1.09 4.48 -14.56
C LEU A 111 -1.48 5.97 -14.62
N LYS A 112 -1.30 6.70 -13.52
CA LYS A 112 -1.56 8.14 -13.45
C LYS A 112 -0.56 8.94 -14.27
N GLU A 113 0.72 8.58 -14.23
CA GLU A 113 1.78 9.17 -15.06
C GLU A 113 1.47 8.98 -16.55
N LYS A 114 1.20 7.73 -16.98
CA LYS A 114 0.80 7.45 -18.38
C LYS A 114 -0.43 8.27 -18.82
N PHE A 115 -1.41 8.45 -17.92
CA PHE A 115 -2.58 9.27 -18.22
C PHE A 115 -2.23 10.75 -18.39
N GLN A 116 -1.31 11.27 -17.58
CA GLN A 116 -0.82 12.64 -17.70
C GLN A 116 -0.03 12.84 -19.00
N ASP A 117 0.83 11.89 -19.36
CA ASP A 117 1.59 11.93 -20.61
C ASP A 117 0.67 11.96 -21.84
N LEU A 118 -0.30 11.05 -21.90
CA LEU A 118 -1.32 11.03 -22.98
C LEU A 118 -2.11 12.35 -23.03
N ARG A 119 -2.44 12.93 -21.87
CA ARG A 119 -3.12 14.22 -21.81
C ARG A 119 -2.24 15.35 -22.34
N HIS A 120 -0.94 15.33 -22.07
CA HIS A 120 0.01 16.32 -22.59
C HIS A 120 0.21 16.18 -24.10
N GLU A 121 0.34 14.96 -24.60
CA GLU A 121 0.47 14.67 -26.03
C GLU A 121 -0.76 15.14 -26.82
N ILE A 122 -1.97 14.80 -26.36
CA ILE A 122 -3.22 15.22 -27.00
C ILE A 122 -3.38 16.75 -26.96
N LYS A 123 -3.04 17.39 -25.84
CA LYS A 123 -3.06 18.86 -25.76
C LYS A 123 -2.09 19.52 -26.73
N ARG A 124 -0.89 18.95 -26.89
CA ARG A 124 0.11 19.43 -27.86
C ARG A 124 -0.39 19.26 -29.29
N GLU A 125 -1.01 18.13 -29.62
CA GLU A 125 -1.61 17.92 -30.94
C GLU A 125 -2.73 18.90 -31.22
N ILE A 126 -3.63 19.15 -30.26
CA ILE A 126 -4.71 20.13 -30.41
C ILE A 126 -4.12 21.52 -30.62
N ALA A 127 -3.13 21.94 -29.83
CA ALA A 127 -2.49 23.24 -30.01
C ALA A 127 -1.82 23.38 -31.39
N LEU A 128 -1.16 22.32 -31.88
CA LEU A 128 -0.60 22.29 -33.24
C LEU A 128 -1.67 22.34 -34.32
N ARG A 129 -2.83 21.74 -34.09
CA ARG A 129 -3.99 21.82 -35.00
C ARG A 129 -4.61 23.20 -35.00
N ASP A 130 -4.78 23.83 -33.84
CA ASP A 130 -5.28 25.20 -33.71
C ASP A 130 -4.35 26.19 -34.42
N MET A 131 -3.03 26.04 -34.24
CA MET A 131 -2.03 26.83 -34.98
C MET A 131 -2.10 26.64 -36.50
N ARG A 132 -2.42 25.43 -37.00
CA ARG A 132 -2.61 25.17 -38.44
C ARG A 132 -3.91 25.76 -38.98
N LYS A 133 -4.97 25.76 -38.16
CA LYS A 133 -6.25 26.42 -38.44
C LYS A 133 -6.06 27.93 -38.55
N ASP A 134 -5.34 28.53 -37.60
CA ASP A 134 -5.00 29.96 -37.60
C ASP A 134 -4.10 30.35 -38.79
N ALA A 135 -3.25 29.43 -39.26
CA ALA A 135 -2.41 29.60 -40.44
C ALA A 135 -3.15 29.37 -41.79
N GLY A 136 -4.44 29.02 -41.77
CA GLY A 136 -5.26 28.86 -42.98
C GLY A 136 -5.01 27.59 -43.80
N ILE A 137 -4.34 26.58 -43.23
CA ILE A 137 -4.06 25.30 -43.91
C ILE A 137 -5.10 24.25 -43.46
N GLU A 138 -6.20 24.18 -44.22
CA GLU A 138 -7.30 23.19 -44.20
C GLU A 138 -8.17 22.99 -42.95
N SER A 139 -9.49 22.95 -43.20
CA SER A 139 -10.57 22.69 -42.26
C SER A 139 -10.73 21.20 -41.96
N ILE A 140 -10.57 20.81 -40.69
CA ILE A 140 -10.83 19.45 -40.19
C ILE A 140 -11.92 19.54 -39.09
N PRO A 141 -12.91 18.62 -39.05
CA PRO A 141 -14.11 18.74 -38.23
C PRO A 141 -13.83 18.83 -36.73
N GLU A 142 -14.54 19.75 -36.09
CA GLU A 142 -14.50 20.07 -34.67
C GLU A 142 -15.10 18.96 -33.77
N SER A 143 -14.67 18.98 -32.50
CA SER A 143 -15.42 18.62 -31.28
C SER A 143 -15.13 17.31 -30.53
N ALA A 144 -14.02 16.62 -30.77
CA ALA A 144 -13.54 15.65 -29.78
C ALA A 144 -12.79 16.38 -28.66
N THR A 145 -13.48 16.78 -27.58
CA THR A 145 -12.83 17.32 -26.37
C THR A 145 -11.77 16.33 -25.87
N VAL A 146 -10.64 16.81 -25.35
CA VAL A 146 -9.51 16.01 -24.83
C VAL A 146 -10.00 14.81 -24.00
N ASP A 147 -11.00 15.03 -23.16
CA ASP A 147 -11.57 14.01 -22.28
C ASP A 147 -12.31 12.88 -23.02
N VAL A 148 -12.90 13.15 -24.19
CA VAL A 148 -13.58 12.16 -25.03
C VAL A 148 -12.55 11.24 -25.69
N ILE A 149 -11.46 11.80 -26.23
CA ILE A 149 -10.37 11.03 -26.85
C ILE A 149 -9.70 10.13 -25.81
N ILE A 150 -9.38 10.66 -24.63
CA ILE A 150 -8.79 9.90 -23.53
C ILE A 150 -9.76 8.85 -22.98
N SER A 151 -11.07 9.12 -22.96
CA SER A 151 -12.07 8.14 -22.52
C SER A 151 -12.21 6.95 -23.46
N ASN A 152 -11.93 7.15 -24.76
CA ASN A 152 -11.97 6.12 -25.79
C ASN A 152 -10.64 5.38 -25.97
N ALA A 153 -9.53 5.94 -25.46
CA ALA A 153 -8.26 5.22 -25.41
C ALA A 153 -8.38 3.91 -24.62
N THR A 154 -8.00 2.80 -25.27
CA THR A 154 -7.99 1.47 -24.66
C THR A 154 -6.58 1.11 -24.25
N THR A 155 -6.40 0.65 -23.00
CA THR A 155 -5.14 0.08 -22.52
C THR A 155 -5.24 -1.44 -22.52
N LYS A 156 -4.20 -2.09 -23.07
CA LYS A 156 -4.00 -3.55 -23.02
C LYS A 156 -3.02 -3.99 -21.93
N ASP A 157 -2.37 -3.05 -21.25
CA ASP A 157 -1.45 -3.39 -20.16
C ASP A 157 -2.18 -4.26 -19.11
N PRO A 158 -1.66 -5.45 -18.77
CA PRO A 158 -2.20 -6.25 -17.69
C PRO A 158 -2.05 -5.49 -16.36
N SER A 159 -2.87 -5.83 -15.36
CA SER A 159 -2.57 -5.41 -13.99
C SER A 159 -1.36 -6.21 -13.47
N TRP A 160 -0.68 -5.72 -12.43
CA TRP A 160 0.50 -6.44 -11.92
C TRP A 160 0.15 -7.85 -11.44
N HIS A 161 -1.01 -8.04 -10.82
CA HIS A 161 -1.47 -9.32 -10.29
C HIS A 161 -1.96 -10.29 -11.38
N ASP A 162 -2.28 -9.79 -12.58
CA ASP A 162 -2.64 -10.63 -13.72
C ASP A 162 -1.43 -11.21 -14.44
N THR A 163 -0.24 -10.62 -14.26
CA THR A 163 1.01 -11.12 -14.83
C THR A 163 1.45 -12.44 -14.20
N TRP A 164 2.23 -13.23 -14.93
CA TRP A 164 2.75 -14.51 -14.42
C TRP A 164 3.56 -14.31 -13.13
N TRP A 165 4.42 -13.28 -13.07
CA TRP A 165 5.24 -12.97 -11.90
C TRP A 165 4.39 -12.45 -10.74
N GLY A 166 3.33 -11.69 -11.02
CA GLY A 166 2.40 -11.22 -10.00
C GLY A 166 1.65 -12.37 -9.33
N ARG A 167 1.19 -13.36 -10.10
CA ARG A 167 0.55 -14.57 -9.57
C ARG A 167 1.52 -15.39 -8.71
N VAL A 168 2.77 -15.54 -9.16
CA VAL A 168 3.82 -16.21 -8.36
C VAL A 168 4.09 -15.43 -7.07
N GLY A 169 4.20 -14.11 -7.13
CA GLY A 169 4.42 -13.25 -5.96
C GLY A 169 3.29 -13.35 -4.93
N ILE A 170 2.03 -13.40 -5.38
CA ILE A 170 0.88 -13.66 -4.49
C ILE A 170 0.99 -15.04 -3.85
N GLY A 171 1.31 -16.08 -4.64
CA GLY A 171 1.48 -17.45 -4.12
C GLY A 171 2.57 -17.54 -3.06
N VAL A 172 3.73 -16.93 -3.29
CA VAL A 172 4.84 -16.88 -2.32
C VAL A 172 4.42 -16.12 -1.07
N THR A 173 3.75 -14.98 -1.22
CA THR A 173 3.28 -14.17 -0.09
C THR A 173 2.30 -14.95 0.78
N VAL A 174 1.33 -15.64 0.17
CA VAL A 174 0.36 -16.50 0.88
C VAL A 174 1.09 -17.66 1.56
N ALA A 175 2.03 -18.31 0.90
CA ALA A 175 2.81 -19.41 1.47
C ALA A 175 3.59 -18.96 2.73
N ILE A 176 4.21 -17.79 2.69
CA ILE A 176 4.92 -17.20 3.85
C ILE A 176 3.95 -16.96 5.01
N VAL A 177 2.76 -16.40 4.72
CA VAL A 177 1.74 -16.14 5.75
C VAL A 177 1.22 -17.45 6.36
N VAL A 178 0.92 -18.44 5.52
CA VAL A 178 0.45 -19.78 5.98
C VAL A 178 1.51 -20.46 6.83
N ALA A 179 2.78 -20.45 6.39
CA ALA A 179 3.91 -20.99 7.13
C ALA A 179 4.10 -20.28 8.47
N ALA A 180 3.95 -18.95 8.51
CA ALA A 180 4.02 -18.17 9.74
C ALA A 180 2.87 -18.52 10.71
N ILE A 181 1.64 -18.65 10.23
CA ILE A 181 0.49 -18.98 11.09
C ILE A 181 0.61 -20.43 11.62
N GLY A 182 1.26 -21.32 10.88
CA GLY A 182 1.46 -22.71 11.27
C GLY A 182 0.25 -23.59 10.95
N ILE A 183 -0.55 -23.21 9.96
CA ILE A 183 -1.61 -24.06 9.42
C ILE A 183 -0.89 -25.18 8.65
N LYS A 184 -0.86 -26.38 9.25
CA LYS A 184 -0.43 -27.62 8.58
C LYS A 184 -1.60 -28.22 7.81
#